data_AF-A0AAV7HC08-F1
#
_entry.id   AF-A0AAV7HC08-F1
#
_cell.length_a   1.000
_cell.length_b   1.000
_cell.length_c   1.000
_cell.angle_alpha   90.00
_cell.angle_beta   90.00
_cell.angle_gamma   90.00
#
_symmetry.space_group_name_H-M   'P 1'
#
loop_
_entity.id
_entity.type
_entity.pdbx_description
1 polymer ?
#
loop_
_entity_poly.entity_id
_entity_poly.type
_entity_poly.pdbx_seq_one_letter_code
_entity_poly.pdbx_strand_id
1 'polypeptide(L)'
;MVELLHRSELMKRAREVTLLSSGSREKFKSRTSQNYPMLKEALWLHPPAPFLLPHKVEVSTEINGYMVSKNTLVMVNVWLR
;
A
#
# COMPACT_ATOMS: atom_id res chain seq x y z
N MET A 1 11.16 -2.44 -3.55
CA MET A 1 12.30 -3.29 -4.00
C MET A 1 13.37 -3.44 -2.93
N VAL A 2 13.71 -2.36 -2.20
CA VAL A 2 14.69 -2.38 -1.09
C VAL A 2 14.36 -3.41 0.00
N GLU A 3 13.11 -3.50 0.45
CA GLU A 3 12.69 -4.50 1.45
C GLU A 3 12.89 -5.96 1.00
N LEU A 4 12.65 -6.24 -0.28
CA LEU A 4 12.86 -7.56 -0.86
C LEU A 4 14.35 -7.93 -0.96
N LEU A 5 15.24 -6.93 -1.05
CA LEU A 5 16.69 -7.16 -1.04
C LEU A 5 17.21 -7.46 0.35
N HIS A 6 16.62 -6.85 1.39
CA HIS A 6 16.97 -7.13 2.79
C HIS A 6 16.44 -8.50 3.25
N ARG A 7 15.37 -9.01 2.61
CA ARG A 7 14.79 -10.33 2.91
C ARG A 7 15.02 -11.32 1.76
N SER A 8 16.23 -11.90 1.71
CA SER A 8 16.67 -12.80 0.64
C SER A 8 15.77 -14.03 0.42
N GLU A 9 15.09 -14.51 1.46
CA GLU A 9 14.16 -15.65 1.39
C GLU A 9 12.91 -15.32 0.56
N LEU A 10 12.33 -14.13 0.76
CA LEU A 10 11.16 -13.67 0.01
C LEU A 10 11.52 -13.48 -1.47
N MET A 11 12.74 -13.00 -1.75
CA MET A 11 13.25 -12.84 -3.11
C MET A 11 13.45 -14.18 -3.83
N LYS A 12 13.95 -15.21 -3.14
CA LYS A 12 14.08 -16.57 -3.72
C LYS A 12 12.70 -17.13 -4.09
N ARG A 13 11.72 -17.03 -3.19
CA ARG A 13 10.34 -17.47 -3.43
C ARG A 13 9.68 -16.71 -4.59
N ALA A 14 9.82 -15.39 -4.63
CA ALA A 14 9.26 -14.57 -5.71
C ALA A 14 9.88 -14.91 -7.09
N ARG A 15 11.19 -15.18 -7.14
CA ARG A 15 11.89 -15.64 -8.35
C ARG A 15 11.37 -17.01 -8.81
N GLU A 16 11.21 -17.98 -7.91
CA GLU A 16 10.66 -19.30 -8.23
C GLU A 16 9.24 -19.19 -8.82
N VAL A 17 8.37 -18.41 -8.19
CA VAL A 17 7.00 -18.17 -8.67
C VAL A 17 7.00 -17.55 -10.08
N THR A 18 7.92 -16.61 -10.32
CA THR A 18 8.03 -15.91 -11.61
C THR A 18 8.54 -16.85 -12.71
N LEU A 19 9.62 -17.60 -12.46
CA LEU A 19 10.21 -18.56 -13.39
C LEU A 19 9.20 -19.63 -13.82
N LEU A 20 8.41 -20.15 -12.87
CA LEU A 20 7.39 -21.16 -13.16
C LEU A 20 6.16 -20.61 -13.93
N SER A 21 6.01 -19.28 -14.00
CA SER A 21 4.85 -18.62 -14.64
C SER A 21 5.14 -18.09 -16.06
N SER A 22 6.41 -18.08 -16.47
CA SER A 22 6.89 -17.48 -17.73
C SER A 22 6.27 -18.05 -19.01
N GLY A 23 5.64 -19.23 -18.97
CA GLY A 23 5.11 -19.92 -20.15
C GLY A 23 3.59 -19.80 -20.40
N SER A 24 2.80 -19.21 -19.50
CA SER A 24 1.34 -19.13 -19.70
C SER A 24 0.71 -17.91 -19.02
N ARG A 25 0.05 -17.06 -19.81
CA ARG A 25 -0.66 -15.84 -19.36
C ARG A 25 -1.75 -16.11 -18.31
N GLU A 26 -2.41 -17.27 -18.35
CA GLU A 26 -3.43 -17.67 -17.36
C GLU A 26 -2.84 -18.03 -15.99
N LYS A 27 -1.68 -18.68 -15.96
CA LYS A 27 -0.99 -19.03 -14.71
C LYS A 27 -0.43 -17.83 -13.97
N PHE A 28 -0.31 -16.69 -14.66
CA PHE A 28 0.14 -15.43 -14.08
C PHE A 28 -0.87 -14.87 -13.08
N LYS A 29 -2.17 -14.81 -13.41
CA LYS A 29 -3.22 -14.26 -12.51
C LYS A 29 -3.38 -15.03 -11.21
N SER A 30 -3.34 -16.37 -11.25
CA SER A 30 -3.50 -17.19 -10.04
C SER A 30 -2.27 -17.10 -9.13
N ARG A 31 -1.06 -16.98 -9.71
CA ARG A 31 0.20 -16.91 -8.95
C ARG A 31 0.60 -15.50 -8.54
N THR A 32 0.10 -14.45 -9.20
CA THR A 32 0.19 -13.07 -8.66
C THR A 32 -0.43 -12.98 -7.28
N SER A 33 -1.46 -13.79 -6.99
CA SER A 33 -2.04 -13.92 -5.64
C SER A 33 -1.03 -14.39 -4.58
N GLN A 34 -0.03 -15.20 -4.95
CA GLN A 34 1.01 -15.66 -4.01
C GLN A 34 2.02 -14.56 -3.66
N ASN A 35 2.22 -13.57 -4.54
CA ASN A 35 3.11 -12.43 -4.31
C ASN A 35 2.38 -11.23 -3.68
N TYR A 36 1.04 -11.26 -3.64
CA TYR A 36 0.21 -10.21 -3.03
C TYR A 36 0.52 -9.93 -1.55
N PRO A 37 0.80 -10.92 -0.69
CA PRO A 37 1.18 -10.67 0.70
C PRO A 37 2.42 -9.80 0.82
N MET A 38 3.47 -10.08 0.03
CA MET A 38 4.71 -9.30 0.04
C MET A 38 4.49 -7.86 -0.43
N LEU A 39 3.64 -7.67 -1.44
CA LEU A 39 3.26 -6.33 -1.92
C LEU A 39 2.45 -5.57 -0.87
N LYS A 40 1.50 -6.25 -0.20
CA LYS A 40 0.71 -5.66 0.89
C LYS A 40 1.61 -5.25 2.05
N GLU A 41 2.53 -6.11 2.48
CA GLU A 41 3.50 -5.80 3.54
C GLU A 41 4.37 -4.59 3.17
N ALA A 42 4.89 -4.54 1.94
CA ALA A 42 5.69 -3.41 1.47
C ALA A 42 4.89 -2.10 1.44
N LEU A 43 3.62 -2.15 1.01
CA LEU A 43 2.73 -0.99 0.99
C LEU A 43 2.29 -0.55 2.40
N TRP A 44 2.23 -1.48 3.36
CA TRP A 44 1.94 -1.15 4.76
C TRP A 44 3.14 -0.49 5.45
N LEU A 45 4.37 -0.96 5.18
CA LEU A 45 5.58 -0.37 5.73
C LEU A 45 5.93 0.96 5.07
N HIS A 46 5.68 1.06 3.76
CA HIS A 46 6.01 2.23 2.96
C HIS A 46 4.86 2.61 2.02
N PRO A 47 3.76 3.15 2.56
CA PRO A 47 2.70 3.65 1.70
C PRO A 47 3.24 4.77 0.81
N PRO A 48 2.97 4.73 -0.51
CA PRO A 48 3.49 5.72 -1.46
C PRO A 48 2.93 7.13 -1.22
N ALA A 49 1.80 7.25 -0.51
CA ALA A 49 1.17 8.50 -0.12
C ALA A 49 0.87 8.50 1.40
N PRO A 50 1.85 8.82 2.28
CA PRO A 50 1.67 8.79 3.74
C PRO A 50 0.52 9.66 4.25
N PHE A 51 0.26 10.79 3.59
CA PHE A 51 -0.79 11.75 3.96
C PHE A 51 -2.02 11.72 3.04
N LEU A 52 -2.11 10.71 2.17
CA LEU A 52 -3.09 10.62 1.08
C LEU A 52 -3.18 11.93 0.27
N LEU A 53 -4.33 12.18 -0.35
CA LEU A 53 -4.64 13.45 -0.99
C LEU A 53 -5.22 14.41 0.06
N PRO A 54 -4.82 15.69 0.04
CA PRO A 54 -5.39 16.68 0.93
C PRO A 54 -6.88 16.85 0.63
N HIS A 55 -7.71 16.69 1.67
CA HIS A 55 -9.15 16.91 1.58
C HIS A 55 -9.49 18.31 2.07
N LYS A 56 -10.37 19.01 1.34
CA LYS A 56 -10.85 20.33 1.74
C LYS A 56 -12.25 20.20 2.33
N VAL A 57 -12.45 20.79 3.50
CA VAL A 57 -13.73 20.77 4.21
C VAL A 57 -14.70 21.77 3.55
N GLU A 58 -15.78 21.26 2.96
CA GLU A 58 -16.80 22.09 2.29
C GLU A 58 -17.79 22.75 3.25
N VAL A 59 -18.08 22.09 4.38
CA VAL A 59 -19.04 22.50 5.40
C VAL A 59 -18.37 22.40 6.76
N SER A 60 -18.60 23.35 7.67
CA SER A 60 -18.10 23.23 9.04
C SER A 60 -18.66 21.98 9.70
N THR A 61 -17.79 21.03 10.05
CA THR A 61 -18.16 19.73 10.63
C THR A 61 -17.42 19.50 11.93
N GLU A 62 -18.05 18.77 12.83
CA GLU A 62 -17.42 18.33 14.07
C GLU A 62 -16.73 16.98 13.84
N ILE A 63 -15.45 16.88 14.18
CA ILE A 63 -14.66 15.66 14.12
C ILE A 63 -14.10 15.39 15.52
N ASN A 64 -14.46 14.26 16.13
CA ASN A 64 -14.00 13.86 17.47
C ASN A 64 -14.18 14.94 18.56
N GLY A 65 -15.25 15.72 18.51
CA GLY A 65 -15.50 16.81 19.48
C GLY A 65 -14.88 18.16 19.10
N TYR A 66 -14.13 18.24 17.99
CA TYR A 66 -13.52 19.48 17.51
C TYR A 66 -14.29 20.02 16.30
N MET A 67 -14.66 21.31 16.34
CA MET A 67 -15.21 21.97 15.16
C MET A 67 -14.13 22.27 14.13
N VAL A 68 -14.26 21.72 12.94
CA VAL A 68 -13.41 22.01 11.78
C VAL A 68 -14.13 23.01 10.89
N SER A 69 -13.52 24.18 10.68
CA SER A 69 -14.12 25.25 9.87
C SER A 69 -14.14 24.92 8.37
N LYS A 70 -15.08 25.53 7.64
CA LYS A 70 -15.10 25.51 6.18
C LYS A 70 -13.76 26.00 5.61
N ASN A 71 -13.29 25.36 4.54
CA ASN A 71 -11.99 25.55 3.88
C ASN A 71 -10.76 25.03 4.62
N THR A 72 -10.90 24.31 5.73
CA THR A 72 -9.75 23.67 6.38
C THR A 72 -9.20 22.55 5.50
N LEU A 73 -7.87 22.45 5.41
CA LEU A 73 -7.19 21.33 4.78
C LEU A 73 -7.02 20.20 5.79
N VAL A 74 -7.59 19.04 5.48
CA VAL A 74 -7.49 17.83 6.27
C VAL A 74 -6.52 16.88 5.59
N MET A 75 -5.48 16.50 6.33
CA MET A 75 -4.51 15.50 5.91
C MET A 75 -4.69 14.25 6.77
N VAL A 76 -4.88 13.10 6.12
CA VAL A 76 -5.05 11.83 6.82
C VAL A 76 -3.68 11.15 6.88
N ASN A 77 -3.11 11.06 8.08
CA ASN A 77 -1.85 10.35 8.28
C ASN A 77 -2.11 8.84 8.35
N VAL A 78 -1.80 8.13 7.27
CA VAL A 78 -1.94 6.66 7.16
C VAL A 78 -0.68 5.94 7.64
N TRP A 79 0.44 6.65 7.76
CA TRP A 79 1.72 6.08 8.16
C TRP A 79 1.85 5.93 9.69
N LEU A 80 1.25 6.85 10.45
CA LEU A 80 1.33 6.84 11.91
C LEU A 80 0.59 5.62 12.48
N ARG A 81 1.29 4.85 13.30
CA ARG A 81 0.79 3.66 13.99
C ARG A 81 1.07 3.77 15.48
#